data_AF-A0A0C3H9M7-F1
#
_entry.id   AF-A0A0C3H9M7-F1
#
_cell.length_a   1.000
_cell.length_b   1.000
_cell.length_c   1.000
_cell.angle_alpha   90.00
_cell.angle_beta   90.00
_cell.angle_gamma   90.00
#
_symmetry.space_group_name_H-M   'P 1'
#
loop_
_entity.id
_entity.type
_entity.pdbx_description
1 polymer ?
#
loop_
_entity_poly.entity_id
_entity_poly.type
_entity_poly.pdbx_seq_one_letter_code
_entity_poly.pdbx_strand_id
1 'polypeptide(L)'
;MASGSRNTHENSAVPQQDSDQTQAPPSKFVVVKVYDPKGELTLHRLSSSTPFMCGRCSKEKTAKLVATYRHQWNDLRCNACYGELLSED
;
A
#
# COMPACT_ATOMS: atom_id res chain seq x y z
N MET A 1 -26.76 12.13 -50.68
CA MET A 1 -26.71 10.97 -49.77
C MET A 1 -25.55 10.09 -50.20
N ALA A 2 -24.47 10.04 -49.42
CA ALA A 2 -23.42 9.02 -49.51
C ALA A 2 -22.51 9.13 -48.28
N SER A 3 -22.15 7.95 -47.80
CA SER A 3 -21.46 7.55 -46.58
C SER A 3 -20.12 8.24 -46.28
N GLY A 4 -19.80 8.35 -45.00
CA GLY A 4 -18.47 8.77 -44.52
C GLY A 4 -18.28 8.58 -43.02
N SER A 5 -17.99 7.33 -42.64
CA SER A 5 -17.20 6.84 -41.49
C SER A 5 -16.91 7.75 -40.28
N ARG A 6 -17.21 7.23 -39.07
CA ARG A 6 -16.22 6.93 -38.01
C ARG A 6 -16.93 6.34 -36.78
N ASN A 7 -16.84 5.02 -36.63
CA ASN A 7 -17.09 4.37 -35.34
C ASN A 7 -15.81 4.50 -34.51
N THR A 8 -15.76 5.50 -33.64
CA THR A 8 -14.75 5.58 -32.58
C THR A 8 -15.21 4.67 -31.44
N HIS A 9 -14.77 3.42 -31.46
CA HIS A 9 -14.72 2.61 -30.25
C HIS A 9 -13.63 3.19 -29.35
N GLU A 10 -14.01 4.11 -28.47
CA GLU A 10 -13.21 4.43 -27.30
C GLU A 10 -13.73 3.55 -26.15
N ASN A 11 -13.36 2.27 -26.22
CA ASN A 11 -13.44 1.37 -25.07
C ASN A 11 -12.32 1.77 -24.12
N SER A 12 -12.55 2.82 -23.33
CA SER A 12 -11.76 3.11 -22.13
C SER A 12 -12.06 2.01 -21.11
N ALA A 13 -11.41 0.87 -21.30
CA ALA A 13 -11.24 -0.15 -20.29
C ALA A 13 -10.43 0.48 -19.15
N VAL A 14 -11.13 1.11 -18.21
CA VAL A 14 -10.63 1.30 -16.85
C VAL A 14 -10.50 -0.11 -16.27
N PRO A 15 -9.30 -0.63 -15.96
CA PRO A 15 -9.23 -1.85 -15.19
C PRO A 15 -9.64 -1.46 -13.76
N GLN A 16 -10.93 -1.66 -13.46
CA GLN A 16 -11.38 -1.86 -12.10
C GLN A 16 -10.66 -3.12 -11.60
N GLN A 17 -9.60 -2.95 -10.80
CA GLN A 17 -9.00 -4.06 -10.07
C GLN A 17 -9.52 -4.04 -8.64
N ASP A 18 -10.78 -4.45 -8.53
CA ASP A 18 -11.30 -5.15 -7.36
C ASP A 18 -10.65 -6.54 -7.38
N SER A 19 -9.59 -6.70 -6.60
CA SER A 19 -8.97 -7.99 -6.33
C SER A 19 -8.14 -7.84 -5.07
N ASP A 20 -8.39 -8.73 -4.12
CA ASP A 20 -7.65 -9.00 -2.89
C ASP A 20 -6.18 -9.41 -3.19
N GLN A 21 -5.45 -8.57 -3.92
CA GLN A 21 -4.06 -8.79 -4.23
C GLN A 21 -3.23 -8.32 -3.04
N THR A 22 -2.89 -9.29 -2.20
CA THR A 22 -1.77 -9.17 -1.28
C THR A 22 -0.53 -8.75 -2.09
N GLN A 23 -0.17 -7.48 -2.02
CA GLN A 23 0.97 -6.93 -2.75
C GLN A 23 2.26 -7.52 -2.13
N ALA A 24 3.19 -7.99 -2.96
CA ALA A 24 4.52 -8.34 -2.46
C ALA A 24 5.28 -7.07 -2.01
N PRO A 25 6.12 -7.15 -0.97
CA PRO A 25 6.96 -6.02 -0.58
C PRO A 25 7.89 -5.59 -1.74
N PRO A 26 8.02 -4.28 -2.01
CA PRO A 26 9.06 -3.77 -2.90
C PRO A 26 10.45 -4.22 -2.45
N SER A 27 11.39 -4.43 -3.39
CA SER A 27 12.72 -5.00 -3.10
C SER A 27 13.55 -4.23 -2.06
N LYS A 28 13.28 -2.94 -1.84
CA LYS A 28 13.92 -2.12 -0.79
C LYS A 28 13.46 -2.49 0.64
N PHE A 29 12.33 -3.17 0.75
CA PHE A 29 11.76 -3.65 2.01
C PHE A 29 12.07 -5.14 2.19
N VAL A 30 13.28 -5.43 2.63
CA VAL A 30 13.66 -6.80 2.99
C VAL A 30 13.07 -7.13 4.37
N VAL A 31 11.92 -7.81 4.37
CA VAL A 31 11.19 -8.19 5.58
C VAL A 31 11.87 -9.39 6.25
N VAL A 32 12.19 -9.25 7.53
CA VAL A 32 12.79 -10.32 8.36
C VAL A 32 11.81 -10.91 9.37
N LYS A 33 10.72 -10.19 9.67
CA LYS A 33 9.65 -10.68 10.52
C LYS A 33 8.34 -9.97 10.19
N VAL A 34 7.27 -10.74 10.10
CA VAL A 34 5.89 -10.26 10.04
C VAL A 34 5.26 -10.53 11.40
N TYR A 35 4.58 -9.56 11.98
CA TYR A 35 3.81 -9.72 13.22
C TYR A 35 2.35 -10.03 12.88
N ASP A 36 1.62 -10.62 13.82
CA ASP A 36 0.21 -10.93 13.62
C ASP A 36 -0.59 -9.66 13.25
N PRO A 37 -1.51 -9.75 12.28
CA PRO A 37 -2.39 -8.65 11.92
C PRO A 37 -3.22 -8.19 13.12
N LYS A 38 -3.47 -6.88 13.20
CA LYS A 38 -4.35 -6.25 14.16
C LYS A 38 -5.32 -5.37 13.42
N GLY A 39 -6.55 -5.86 13.26
CA GLY A 39 -7.52 -5.30 12.32
C GLY A 39 -6.92 -5.22 10.91
N GLU A 40 -7.00 -4.04 10.31
CA GLU A 40 -6.51 -3.77 8.95
C GLU A 40 -4.98 -3.52 8.89
N LEU A 41 -4.27 -3.59 10.02
CA LEU A 41 -2.85 -3.26 10.10
C LEU A 41 -2.00 -4.51 10.30
N THR A 42 -0.95 -4.64 9.51
CA THR A 42 0.10 -5.66 9.74
C THR A 42 1.44 -4.96 9.93
N LEU A 43 2.13 -5.24 11.03
CA LEU A 43 3.46 -4.69 11.29
C LEU A 43 4.54 -5.62 10.71
N HIS A 44 5.54 -5.03 10.08
CA HIS A 44 6.68 -5.71 9.47
C HIS A 44 7.99 -5.15 10.04
N ARG A 45 8.92 -6.04 10.36
CA ARG A 45 10.31 -5.69 10.67
C ARG A 45 11.17 -5.91 9.44
N LEU A 46 11.96 -4.90 9.12
CA LEU A 46 12.91 -4.87 8.02
C LEU A 46 14.32 -5.24 8.49
N SER A 47 15.15 -5.76 7.59
CA SER A 47 16.55 -6.09 7.86
C SER A 47 17.39 -4.83 8.17
N SER A 48 17.12 -3.73 7.46
CA SER A 48 17.81 -2.45 7.56
C SER A 48 16.82 -1.30 7.76
N SER A 49 17.34 -0.14 8.18
CA SER A 49 16.52 1.08 8.26
C SER A 49 16.25 1.59 6.85
N THR A 50 15.00 1.53 6.41
CA THR A 50 14.62 1.89 5.04
C THR A 50 13.80 3.19 5.05
N PRO A 51 14.06 4.14 4.14
CA PRO A 51 13.25 5.33 4.00
C PRO A 51 11.88 5.02 3.35
N PHE A 52 10.82 5.60 3.90
CA PHE A 52 9.46 5.52 3.39
C PHE A 52 8.63 6.73 3.82
N MET A 53 7.56 6.99 3.07
CA MET A 53 6.57 8.01 3.43
C MET A 53 5.41 7.35 4.20
N CYS A 54 5.03 7.92 5.33
CA CYS A 54 3.86 7.44 6.07
C CYS A 54 2.58 8.04 5.46
N GLY A 55 1.64 7.20 5.03
CA GLY A 55 0.36 7.65 4.44
C GLY A 55 -0.63 8.30 5.41
N ARG A 56 -0.45 8.16 6.74
CA ARG A 56 -1.28 8.87 7.75
C ARG A 56 -0.72 10.26 8.07
N CYS A 57 0.54 10.35 8.47
CA CYS A 57 1.13 11.62 8.92
C CYS A 57 1.87 12.40 7.81
N SER A 58 1.95 11.86 6.60
CA SER A 58 2.59 12.45 5.42
C SER A 58 4.04 12.88 5.62
N LYS A 59 4.73 12.29 6.60
CA LYS A 59 6.14 12.55 6.91
C LYS A 59 7.01 11.41 6.40
N GLU A 60 8.17 11.75 5.86
CA GLU A 60 9.23 10.78 5.60
C GLU A 60 9.73 10.18 6.92
N LYS A 61 10.06 8.90 6.88
CA LYS A 61 10.55 8.09 7.98
C LYS A 61 11.68 7.22 7.49
N THR A 62 12.69 7.02 8.33
CA THR A 62 13.73 6.01 8.12
C THR A 62 13.70 5.10 9.34
N ALA A 63 13.24 3.86 9.16
CA ALA A 63 13.05 2.93 10.27
C ALA A 63 13.15 1.47 9.84
N LYS A 64 13.33 0.59 10.82
CA LYS A 64 13.26 -0.88 10.66
C LYS A 64 11.87 -1.46 10.87
N LEU A 65 10.89 -0.61 11.19
CA LEU A 65 9.50 -1.01 11.44
C LEU A 65 8.60 -0.20 10.52
N VAL A 66 7.73 -0.92 9.83
CA VAL A 66 6.72 -0.34 8.94
C VAL A 66 5.46 -1.18 9.03
N ALA A 67 4.30 -0.55 9.09
CA ALA A 67 3.02 -1.27 9.03
C ALA A 67 2.37 -1.05 7.66
N THR A 68 1.82 -2.11 7.08
CA THR A 68 0.97 -2.04 5.88
C THR A 68 -0.48 -1.90 6.32
N TYR A 69 -1.24 -1.05 5.65
CA TYR A 69 -2.69 -0.95 5.79
C TYR A 69 -3.36 -1.82 4.72
N ARG A 70 -4.31 -2.69 5.11
CA ARG A 70 -5.00 -3.64 4.22
C ARG A 70 -4.07 -4.48 3.35
N HIS A 71 -2.93 -4.89 3.91
CA HIS A 71 -1.88 -5.64 3.21
C HIS A 71 -1.30 -4.93 1.95
N GLN A 72 -1.47 -3.60 1.85
CA GLN A 72 -0.95 -2.81 0.74
C GLN A 72 0.42 -2.20 1.10
N TRP A 73 1.44 -2.50 0.30
CA TRP A 73 2.80 -1.92 0.47
C TRP A 73 2.92 -0.51 -0.09
N ASN A 74 1.95 -0.08 -0.89
CA ASN A 74 1.81 1.30 -1.31
C ASN A 74 1.18 2.19 -0.22
N ASP A 75 0.60 1.60 0.84
CA ASP A 75 -0.02 2.34 1.93
C ASP A 75 0.60 2.00 3.30
N LEU A 76 1.65 2.75 3.65
CA LEU A 76 2.50 2.46 4.81
C LEU A 76 2.18 3.35 6.01
N ARG A 77 2.31 2.80 7.21
CA ARG A 77 2.19 3.50 8.49
C ARG A 77 3.50 3.43 9.26
N CYS A 78 3.90 4.55 9.82
CA CYS A 78 5.03 4.57 10.76
C CYS A 78 4.63 3.95 12.09
N ASN A 79 5.60 3.50 12.88
CA ASN A 79 5.33 2.83 14.16
C ASN A 79 4.48 3.67 15.13
N ALA A 80 4.67 4.99 15.15
CA ALA A 80 3.87 5.89 15.98
C ALA A 80 2.39 5.91 15.54
N CYS A 81 2.13 6.15 14.25
CA CYS A 81 0.78 6.12 13.68
C CYS A 81 0.12 4.74 13.79
N TYR A 82 0.90 3.66 13.70
CA TYR A 82 0.42 2.31 13.94
C TYR A 82 -0.08 2.15 15.39
N GLY A 83 0.72 2.56 16.38
CA GLY A 83 0.29 2.49 17.79
C GLY A 83 -0.95 3.35 18.10
N GLU A 84 -1.04 4.53 17.49
CA GLU A 84 -2.20 5.40 17.61
C GLU A 84 -3.46 4.75 17.02
N LEU A 85 -3.40 4.21 15.79
CA LEU A 85 -4.54 3.53 15.15
C LEU A 85 -5.03 2.33 15.97
N LEU A 86 -4.13 1.62 16.65
CA LEU A 86 -4.50 0.49 17.51
C LEU A 86 -5.09 0.90 18.86
N SER A 87 -4.96 2.17 19.24
CA SER A 87 -5.56 2.70 20.46
C SER A 87 -6.94 3.32 20.21
N GLU A 88 -7.27 3.53 18.94
CA GLU A 88 -8.55 4.09 18.48
C GLU A 88 -9.61 3.00 18.20
N ASP A 89 -9.19 1.73 18.15
CA ASP A 89 -10.02 0.53 17.94
C ASP A 89 -10.35 -0.16 19.28
#